data_AF-A0A4U0TMN8-F1
#
_entry.id   AF-A0A4U0TMN8-F1
#
_cell.length_a   1.000
_cell.length_b   1.000
_cell.length_c   1.000
_cell.angle_alpha   90.00
_cell.angle_beta   90.00
_cell.angle_gamma   90.00
#
_symmetry.space_group_name_H-M   'P 1'
#
loop_
_entity.id
_entity.type
_entity.pdbx_description
1 polymer ?
#
loop_
_entity_poly.entity_id
_entity_poly.type
_entity_poly.pdbx_seq_one_letter_code
_entity_poly.pdbx_strand_id
1 'polypeptide(L)'
;AGKVCERFAGNDVDPTQGMTAEINDVRRMLNEGVSTSEMKMVVATMAKEFRGSGHWYRCQNSHPFTIGECGMPMQLARCPACGAGIGGQNHQATEGVQAAGDIEREFGNLRVQER
;
A
#
# COMPACT_ATOMS: atom_id res chain seq x y z
N ALA A 1 28.82 32.03 20.59
CA ALA A 1 28.09 30.76 20.37
C ALA A 1 28.88 29.82 19.44
N GLY A 2 30.14 29.50 19.76
CA GLY A 2 31.06 28.85 18.79
C GLY A 2 31.78 27.59 19.26
N LYS A 3 31.52 27.05 20.46
CA LYS A 3 32.26 25.89 21.00
C LYS A 3 31.50 24.57 21.00
N VAL A 4 30.26 24.54 20.49
CA VAL A 4 29.48 23.30 20.38
C VAL A 4 29.71 22.62 19.02
N CYS A 5 29.95 23.40 17.97
CA CYS A 5 30.10 22.89 16.60
C CYS A 5 31.38 22.07 16.38
N GLU A 6 32.43 22.30 17.16
CA GLU A 6 33.68 21.52 17.08
C GLU A 6 33.58 20.13 17.73
N ARG A 7 32.54 19.89 18.55
CA ARG A 7 32.37 18.65 19.32
C ARG A 7 31.61 17.54 18.58
N PHE A 8 31.00 17.87 17.43
CA PHE A 8 30.25 16.92 16.60
C PHE A 8 30.63 17.11 15.12
N ALA A 9 31.92 17.08 14.82
CA ALA A 9 32.47 17.34 13.49
C ALA A 9 32.23 16.20 12.46
N GLY A 10 31.22 15.34 12.67
CA GLY A 10 30.82 14.29 11.72
C GLY A 10 31.85 13.18 11.49
N ASN A 11 32.97 13.18 12.23
CA ASN A 11 34.02 12.16 12.18
C ASN A 11 33.89 11.10 13.29
N ASP A 12 32.87 11.21 14.14
CA ASP A 12 32.59 10.24 15.20
C ASP A 12 31.82 9.04 14.62
N VAL A 13 32.13 7.86 15.15
CA VAL A 13 31.46 6.59 14.80
C VAL A 13 29.95 6.76 15.02
N ASP A 14 29.14 6.48 13.99
CA ASP A 14 27.69 6.64 14.06
C ASP A 14 27.14 5.87 15.29
N PRO A 15 26.51 6.54 16.26
CA PRO A 15 25.98 5.92 17.47
C PRO A 15 24.98 4.78 17.17
N THR A 16 24.41 4.76 15.97
CA THR A 16 23.46 3.75 15.51
C THR A 16 24.10 2.59 14.74
N GLN A 17 25.41 2.64 14.47
CA GLN A 17 26.14 1.61 13.72
C GLN A 17 26.00 0.21 14.35
N GLY A 18 25.89 0.13 15.69
CA GLY A 18 25.68 -1.13 16.41
C GLY A 18 24.26 -1.71 16.27
N MET A 19 23.27 -0.90 15.87
CA MET A 19 21.87 -1.32 15.70
C MET A 19 21.57 -1.80 14.28
N THR A 20 22.47 -1.54 13.33
CA THR A 20 22.32 -1.94 11.92
C THR A 20 22.26 -3.45 11.75
N ALA A 21 22.97 -4.23 12.58
CA ALA A 21 22.92 -5.70 12.55
C ALA A 21 21.51 -6.21 12.90
N GLU A 22 20.94 -5.72 14.00
CA GLU A 22 19.57 -6.05 14.45
C GLU A 22 18.52 -5.65 13.42
N ILE A 23 18.65 -4.46 12.81
CA ILE A 23 17.74 -3.99 11.73
C ILE A 23 17.79 -4.92 10.52
N ASN A 24 18.98 -5.37 10.13
CA ASN A 24 19.14 -6.29 9.00
C ASN A 24 18.55 -7.66 9.28
N ASP A 25 18.68 -8.16 10.51
CA ASP A 25 18.08 -9.44 10.91
C ASP A 25 16.55 -9.37 10.89
N VAL A 26 15.95 -8.28 11.42
CA VAL A 26 14.49 -8.06 11.32
C VAL A 26 14.05 -7.96 9.86
N ARG A 27 14.79 -7.25 9.01
CA ARG A 27 14.50 -7.14 7.58
C ARG A 27 14.58 -8.48 6.87
N ARG A 28 15.55 -9.33 7.23
CA ARG A 28 15.67 -10.69 6.70
C ARG A 28 14.50 -11.55 7.14
N MET A 29 14.13 -11.53 8.42
CA MET A 29 12.96 -12.27 8.94
C MET A 29 11.66 -11.84 8.26
N LEU A 30 11.47 -10.54 7.98
CA LEU A 30 10.31 -10.05 7.24
C LEU A 30 10.31 -10.54 5.78
N ASN A 31 11.47 -10.56 5.11
CA ASN A 31 11.60 -11.02 3.72
C ASN A 31 11.53 -12.55 3.56
N GLU A 32 11.95 -13.31 4.56
CA GLU A 32 11.95 -14.78 4.56
C GLU A 32 10.63 -15.35 5.12
N GLY A 33 10.09 -14.73 6.17
CA GLY A 33 8.83 -15.12 6.81
C GLY A 33 7.59 -14.67 6.05
N VAL A 34 7.67 -13.56 5.33
CA VAL A 34 6.75 -13.28 4.21
C VAL A 34 7.39 -13.89 2.98
N SER A 35 7.28 -15.21 2.84
CA SER A 35 7.64 -15.90 1.61
C SER A 35 7.02 -15.14 0.45
N THR A 36 7.86 -14.43 -0.32
CA THR A 36 7.34 -13.53 -1.34
C THR A 36 6.50 -14.29 -2.36
N SER A 37 6.67 -15.61 -2.50
CA SER A 37 5.84 -16.46 -3.36
C SER A 37 4.40 -16.62 -2.86
N GLU A 38 4.17 -16.80 -1.56
CA GLU A 38 2.82 -16.96 -1.00
C GLU A 38 2.05 -15.63 -1.05
N MET A 39 2.71 -14.53 -0.67
CA MET A 39 2.10 -13.21 -0.80
C MET A 39 1.91 -12.80 -2.26
N LYS A 40 2.87 -13.10 -3.16
CA LYS A 40 2.67 -12.89 -4.61
C LYS A 40 1.55 -13.76 -5.15
N MET A 41 1.36 -14.99 -4.67
CA MET A 41 0.25 -15.86 -5.07
C MET A 41 -1.09 -15.30 -4.61
N VAL A 42 -1.20 -14.84 -3.36
CA VAL A 42 -2.43 -14.20 -2.84
C VAL A 42 -2.71 -12.92 -3.60
N VAL A 43 -1.72 -12.03 -3.75
CA VAL A 43 -1.86 -10.76 -4.49
C VAL A 43 -2.15 -11.01 -5.97
N ALA A 44 -1.50 -11.99 -6.61
CA ALA A 44 -1.77 -12.38 -7.99
C ALA A 44 -3.15 -13.03 -8.14
N THR A 45 -3.62 -13.80 -7.16
CA THR A 45 -4.97 -14.38 -7.16
C THR A 45 -6.01 -13.29 -6.98
N MET A 46 -5.80 -12.36 -6.05
CA MET A 46 -6.68 -11.20 -5.91
C MET A 46 -6.66 -10.35 -7.17
N ALA A 47 -5.50 -10.03 -7.73
CA ALA A 47 -5.38 -9.33 -9.02
C ALA A 47 -5.98 -10.13 -10.20
N LYS A 48 -6.01 -11.47 -10.12
CA LYS A 48 -6.62 -12.38 -11.09
C LYS A 48 -8.15 -12.34 -11.02
N GLU A 49 -8.73 -12.32 -9.82
CA GLU A 49 -10.16 -12.10 -9.61
C GLU A 49 -10.57 -10.65 -9.96
N PHE A 50 -9.67 -9.68 -9.73
CA PHE A 50 -9.86 -8.27 -10.09
C PHE A 50 -9.29 -7.92 -11.48
N ARG A 51 -9.21 -8.90 -12.41
CA ARG A 51 -8.73 -8.72 -13.80
C ARG A 51 -9.56 -7.68 -14.57
N GLY A 52 -9.23 -6.41 -14.38
CA GLY A 52 -9.42 -5.36 -15.38
C GLY A 52 -10.76 -4.64 -15.42
N SER A 53 -11.73 -4.91 -14.54
CA SER A 53 -12.97 -4.12 -14.48
C SER A 53 -13.00 -3.11 -13.33
N GLY A 54 -12.16 -3.30 -12.31
CA GLY A 54 -12.23 -2.52 -11.09
C GLY A 54 -11.42 -1.23 -11.12
N HIS A 55 -12.08 -0.08 -10.95
CA HIS A 55 -11.38 1.19 -10.67
C HIS A 55 -10.93 1.23 -9.21
N TRP A 56 -9.74 1.78 -8.97
CA TRP A 56 -9.20 1.94 -7.62
C TRP A 56 -9.73 3.21 -6.98
N TYR A 57 -10.07 3.11 -5.70
CA TYR A 57 -10.55 4.21 -4.87
C TYR A 57 -9.89 4.20 -3.50
N ARG A 58 -9.97 5.32 -2.79
CA ARG A 58 -9.59 5.48 -1.39
C ARG A 58 -10.76 6.03 -0.60
N CYS A 59 -10.93 5.54 0.63
CA CYS A 59 -11.85 6.15 1.58
C CYS A 59 -11.28 7.47 2.12
N GLN A 60 -12.07 8.23 2.90
CA GLN A 60 -11.63 9.49 3.53
C GLN A 60 -10.36 9.35 4.39
N ASN A 61 -10.10 8.15 4.91
CA ASN A 61 -8.90 7.82 5.70
C ASN A 61 -7.77 7.20 4.86
N SER A 62 -7.79 7.38 3.53
CA SER A 62 -6.78 6.92 2.58
C SER A 62 -6.62 5.40 2.37
N HIS A 63 -7.46 4.56 2.99
CA HIS A 63 -7.43 3.10 2.75
C HIS A 63 -7.88 2.76 1.31
N PRO A 64 -7.08 1.99 0.54
CA PRO A 64 -7.39 1.62 -0.83
C PRO A 64 -8.46 0.51 -0.90
N PHE A 65 -9.35 0.61 -1.88
CA PHE A 65 -10.35 -0.40 -2.23
C PHE A 65 -10.66 -0.36 -3.73
N THR A 66 -11.28 -1.41 -4.26
CA THR A 66 -11.63 -1.55 -5.69
C THR A 66 -13.14 -1.57 -5.89
N ILE A 67 -13.63 -0.94 -6.97
CA ILE A 67 -15.03 -1.02 -7.39
C ILE A 67 -15.11 -1.77 -8.72
N GLY A 68 -15.59 -3.01 -8.69
CA GLY A 68 -15.51 -3.99 -9.80
C GLY A 68 -16.46 -3.74 -11.00
N GLU A 69 -17.74 -4.11 -10.90
CA GLU A 69 -18.58 -4.44 -12.08
C GLU A 69 -18.76 -3.34 -13.14
N CYS A 70 -19.04 -2.10 -12.73
CA CYS A 70 -19.21 -0.97 -13.65
C CYS A 70 -18.08 0.08 -13.51
N GLY A 71 -17.08 -0.23 -12.68
CA GLY A 71 -16.02 0.71 -12.32
C GLY A 71 -16.47 1.91 -11.46
N MET A 72 -17.77 2.15 -11.30
CA MET A 72 -18.31 3.33 -10.63
C MET A 72 -19.12 2.96 -9.37
N PRO A 73 -19.19 3.85 -8.37
CA PRO A 73 -19.88 3.56 -7.12
C PRO A 73 -21.40 3.38 -7.29
N MET A 74 -21.88 2.15 -7.08
CA MET A 74 -23.32 1.79 -7.21
C MET A 74 -23.92 1.19 -5.94
N GLN A 75 -23.08 0.74 -5.02
CA GLN A 75 -23.49 0.19 -3.72
C GLN A 75 -22.79 0.93 -2.59
N LEU A 76 -23.53 1.20 -1.51
CA LEU A 76 -22.97 1.71 -0.27
C LEU A 76 -22.37 0.56 0.54
N ALA A 77 -21.14 0.76 1.00
CA ALA A 77 -20.46 -0.15 1.90
C ALA A 77 -19.66 0.62 2.96
N ARG A 78 -19.03 -0.11 3.89
CA ARG A 78 -18.14 0.47 4.90
C ARG A 78 -16.71 -0.02 4.71
N CYS A 79 -15.75 0.88 4.90
CA CYS A 79 -14.34 0.55 4.89
C CYS A 79 -14.06 -0.47 6.01
N PRO A 80 -13.47 -1.64 5.71
CA PRO A 80 -13.20 -2.65 6.73
C PRO A 80 -12.13 -2.21 7.75
N ALA A 81 -11.25 -1.27 7.39
CA ALA A 81 -10.17 -0.80 8.25
C ALA A 81 -10.61 0.31 9.23
N CYS A 82 -11.50 1.21 8.81
CA CYS A 82 -11.84 2.40 9.59
C CYS A 82 -13.34 2.70 9.72
N GLY A 83 -14.21 1.89 9.10
CA GLY A 83 -15.66 2.05 9.15
C GLY A 83 -16.22 3.20 8.33
N ALA A 84 -15.39 4.02 7.69
CA ALA A 84 -15.82 5.12 6.82
C ALA A 84 -16.73 4.63 5.68
N GLY A 85 -17.66 5.47 5.23
CA GLY A 85 -18.48 5.18 4.04
C GLY A 85 -17.60 5.01 2.80
N ILE A 86 -17.82 3.92 2.06
CA ILE A 86 -17.17 3.65 0.77
C ILE A 86 -18.23 3.27 -0.27
N GLY A 87 -17.84 3.26 -1.55
CA GLY A 87 -18.78 3.06 -2.64
C GLY A 87 -19.68 4.28 -2.81
N GLY A 88 -20.96 4.07 -3.14
CA GLY A 88 -21.87 5.15 -3.54
C GLY A 88 -23.15 4.66 -4.20
N GLN A 89 -23.92 5.56 -4.81
CA GLN A 89 -25.17 5.23 -5.50
C GLN A 89 -25.26 6.03 -6.80
N ASN A 90 -25.90 5.47 -7.83
CA ASN A 90 -26.09 6.14 -9.13
C ASN A 90 -24.77 6.67 -9.73
N HIS A 91 -23.68 5.89 -9.62
CA HIS A 91 -22.33 6.26 -10.03
C HIS A 91 -21.70 7.44 -9.26
N GLN A 92 -22.32 7.86 -8.16
CA GLN A 92 -21.84 8.96 -7.33
C GLN A 92 -21.25 8.43 -6.04
N ALA A 93 -19.97 8.73 -5.82
CA ALA A 93 -19.24 8.28 -4.66
C ALA A 93 -19.78 8.91 -3.36
N THR A 94 -19.67 8.17 -2.27
CA THR A 94 -19.92 8.71 -0.92
C THR A 94 -18.90 9.79 -0.60
N GLU A 95 -19.30 10.76 0.23
CA GLU A 95 -18.41 11.87 0.64
C GLU A 95 -17.06 11.36 1.17
N GLY A 96 -15.97 11.97 0.68
CA GLY A 96 -14.61 11.62 1.07
C GLY A 96 -14.01 10.42 0.33
N VAL A 97 -14.77 9.72 -0.54
CA VAL A 97 -14.21 8.72 -1.44
C VAL A 97 -13.50 9.40 -2.62
N GLN A 98 -12.29 8.95 -2.94
CA GLN A 98 -11.46 9.52 -4.01
C GLN A 98 -10.98 8.44 -4.96
N ALA A 99 -10.97 8.71 -6.27
CA ALA A 99 -10.36 7.81 -7.25
C ALA A 99 -8.83 7.76 -7.06
N ALA A 100 -8.25 6.58 -7.19
CA ALA A 100 -6.85 6.29 -6.90
C ALA A 100 -6.11 5.83 -8.18
N GLY A 101 -6.12 6.69 -9.20
CA GLY A 101 -5.50 6.39 -10.51
C GLY A 101 -3.97 6.26 -10.48
N ASP A 102 -3.32 6.64 -9.38
CA ASP A 102 -1.92 6.31 -9.09
C ASP A 102 -1.72 4.81 -8.89
N ILE A 103 -2.65 4.14 -8.18
CA ILE A 103 -2.61 2.69 -7.98
C ILE A 103 -2.86 1.97 -9.31
N GLU A 104 -3.80 2.46 -10.12
CA GLU A 104 -4.03 1.92 -11.46
C GLU A 104 -2.78 1.98 -12.34
N ARG A 105 -2.05 3.09 -12.29
CA ARG A 105 -0.81 3.27 -13.07
C ARG A 105 0.32 2.36 -12.60
N GLU A 106 0.45 2.15 -11.29
CA GLU A 106 1.53 1.36 -10.70
C GLU A 106 1.26 -0.15 -10.80
N PHE A 107 0.01 -0.58 -10.61
CA PHE A 107 -0.37 -1.99 -10.57
C PHE A 107 -1.02 -2.50 -11.87
N GLY A 108 -1.47 -1.62 -12.78
CA GLY A 108 -2.14 -2.00 -14.03
C GLY A 108 -1.27 -2.80 -15.02
N ASN A 109 0.05 -2.82 -14.82
CA ASN A 109 1.00 -3.58 -15.63
C ASN A 109 1.40 -4.95 -15.03
N LEU A 110 0.79 -5.39 -13.92
CA LEU A 110 1.01 -6.73 -13.37
C LEU A 110 0.37 -7.81 -14.26
N ARG A 111 1.04 -8.15 -15.37
CA ARG A 111 0.72 -9.31 -16.22
C ARG A 111 1.24 -10.57 -15.56
N VAL A 112 0.36 -11.31 -14.89
CA VAL A 112 0.65 -12.69 -14.45
C VAL A 112 0.70 -13.57 -15.71
N GLN A 113 1.90 -13.89 -16.19
CA GLN A 113 2.10 -14.90 -17.23
C GLN A 113 1.92 -16.29 -16.59
N GLU A 114 0.89 -17.01 -17.05
CA GLU A 114 0.67 -18.43 -16.79
C GLU A 114 1.70 -19.24 -17.59
N ARG A 115 2.57 -20.01 -16.91
CA ARG A 115 3.25 -21.14 -17.52
C ARG A 115 3.29 -22.31 -16.57
#